data_AF-A0A7X7XT44-F1
#
_entry.id   AF-A0A7X7XT44-F1
#
_cell.length_a   1.000
_cell.length_b   1.000
_cell.length_c   1.000
_cell.angle_alpha   90.00
_cell.angle_beta   90.00
_cell.angle_gamma   90.00
#
_symmetry.space_group_name_H-M   'P 1'
#
loop_
_entity.id
_entity.type
_entity.pdbx_description
1 polymer ?
#
loop_
_entity_poly.entity_id
_entity_poly.type
_entity_poly.pdbx_seq_one_letter_code
_entity_poly.pdbx_strand_id
1 'polypeptide(L)'
;DNIYLMLESNKIIEQHLIIESEKGLIIVTGCAHPGIVKIVNETLDNFQNKIFLIVGGFHLFDKTPDEIENIVNEIYKLDIENISPSHCTGDEAIKLFQEKFKERYIKSGVGKIIYF
;
A
#
# COMPACT_ATOMS: atom_id res chain seq x y z
N ASP A 1 19.61 5.46 -10.13
CA ASP A 1 19.40 4.05 -9.76
C ASP A 1 18.65 3.95 -8.42
N ASN A 2 17.38 4.36 -8.38
CA ASN A 2 16.57 4.36 -7.16
C ASN A 2 15.10 3.95 -7.43
N ILE A 3 14.87 3.28 -8.55
CA ILE A 3 13.55 2.84 -9.00
C ILE A 3 13.65 1.34 -9.33
N TYR A 4 12.77 0.54 -8.75
CA TYR A 4 12.77 -0.91 -8.87
C TYR A 4 11.37 -1.43 -9.21
N LEU A 5 11.32 -2.47 -10.03
CA LEU A 5 10.09 -3.21 -10.32
C LEU A 5 10.17 -4.57 -9.65
N MET A 6 9.19 -4.87 -8.81
CA MET A 6 9.05 -6.18 -8.18
C MET A 6 7.89 -6.92 -8.83
N LEU A 7 8.17 -8.14 -9.31
CA LEU A 7 7.22 -9.00 -10.00
C LEU A 7 6.70 -10.06 -9.04
N GLU A 8 5.38 -10.13 -8.92
CA GLU A 8 4.69 -11.17 -8.18
C GLU A 8 4.07 -12.17 -9.15
N SER A 9 4.42 -13.45 -9.00
CA SER A 9 3.89 -14.53 -9.82
C SER A 9 2.98 -15.43 -8.99
N ASN A 10 1.69 -15.10 -8.98
CA ASN A 10 0.59 -15.96 -8.52
C ASN A 10 -0.40 -16.19 -9.68
N LYS A 11 -1.67 -16.50 -9.37
CA LYS A 11 -2.76 -16.70 -10.36
C LYS A 11 -2.95 -15.49 -11.31
N ILE A 12 -2.56 -14.30 -10.85
CA ILE A 12 -2.45 -13.07 -11.65
C ILE A 12 -1.01 -12.59 -11.49
N ILE A 13 -0.35 -12.30 -12.62
CA ILE A 13 0.99 -11.73 -12.64
C ILE A 13 0.86 -10.22 -12.47
N GLU A 14 1.46 -9.67 -11.43
CA GLU A 14 1.46 -8.23 -11.15
C GLU A 14 2.84 -7.69 -10.87
N GLN A 15 3.02 -6.41 -11.16
CA GLN A 15 4.22 -5.66 -10.79
C GLN A 15 3.83 -4.49 -9.89
N HIS A 16 4.71 -4.18 -8.93
CA HIS A 16 4.67 -2.95 -8.16
C HIS A 16 6.00 -2.22 -8.26
N LEU A 17 5.93 -0.89 -8.13
CA LEU A 17 7.08 -0.01 -8.26
C LEU A 17 7.55 0.40 -6.87
N ILE A 18 8.85 0.26 -6.62
CA ILE A 18 9.52 0.78 -5.43
C ILE A 18 10.39 1.96 -5.84
N ILE A 19 10.23 3.08 -5.14
CA ILE A 19 11.09 4.26 -5.28
C ILE A 19 11.83 4.48 -3.97
N GLU A 20 13.15 4.48 -4.02
CA GLU A 20 14.00 4.89 -2.91
C GLU A 20 14.12 6.41 -2.87
N SER A 21 13.76 6.99 -1.73
CA SER A 21 13.87 8.44 -1.46
C SER A 21 14.61 8.69 -0.15
N GLU A 22 15.02 9.94 0.09
CA GLU A 22 15.63 10.35 1.37
C GLU A 22 14.72 10.13 2.57
N LYS A 23 13.40 10.08 2.35
CA LYS A 23 12.42 9.84 3.42
C LYS A 23 12.17 8.35 3.70
N GLY A 24 12.59 7.47 2.80
CA GLY A 24 12.30 6.03 2.86
C GLY A 24 11.74 5.50 1.53
N LEU A 25 11.27 4.25 1.57
CA LEU A 25 10.71 3.53 0.43
C LEU A 25 9.29 4.00 0.12
N ILE A 26 8.98 4.09 -1.16
CA ILE A 26 7.66 4.42 -1.65
C ILE A 26 7.19 3.28 -2.54
N ILE A 27 6.08 2.66 -2.14
CA ILE A 27 5.46 1.56 -2.86
C ILE A 27 4.29 2.12 -3.67
N VAL A 28 4.35 1.96 -4.99
CA VAL A 28 3.26 2.27 -5.91
C VAL A 28 2.70 0.97 -6.46
N THR A 29 1.43 0.69 -6.16
CA THR A 29 0.73 -0.51 -6.62
C THR A 29 -0.42 -0.16 -7.57
N GLY A 30 -0.67 -1.05 -8.54
CA GLY A 30 -1.89 -1.01 -9.35
C GLY A 30 -3.10 -1.43 -8.53
N CYS A 31 -3.22 -2.75 -8.26
CA CYS A 31 -4.34 -3.30 -7.49
C CYS A 31 -3.94 -4.25 -6.35
N ALA A 32 -2.70 -4.76 -6.31
CA ALA A 32 -2.20 -5.64 -5.25
C ALA A 32 -3.01 -6.94 -5.07
N HIS A 33 -3.32 -7.63 -6.17
CA HIS A 33 -3.93 -8.97 -6.14
C HIS A 33 -3.15 -10.00 -5.29
N PRO A 34 -1.79 -9.97 -5.21
CA PRO A 34 -1.04 -10.82 -4.28
C PRO A 34 -1.31 -10.55 -2.79
N GLY A 35 -1.96 -9.42 -2.48
CA GLY A 35 -2.23 -8.95 -1.13
C GLY A 35 -1.27 -7.84 -0.70
N ILE A 36 -1.81 -6.73 -0.21
CA ILE A 36 -0.98 -5.56 0.15
C ILE A 36 -0.02 -5.86 1.31
N VAL A 37 -0.42 -6.68 2.29
CA VAL A 37 0.45 -7.10 3.41
C VAL A 37 1.66 -7.88 2.90
N LYS A 38 1.44 -8.78 1.93
CA LYS A 38 2.50 -9.59 1.31
C LYS A 38 3.54 -8.68 0.64
N ILE A 39 3.07 -7.77 -0.21
CA ILE A 39 3.90 -6.79 -0.93
C ILE A 39 4.76 -5.97 0.05
N VAL A 40 4.17 -5.48 1.14
CA VAL A 40 4.88 -4.69 2.15
C VAL A 40 5.98 -5.51 2.82
N ASN A 41 5.66 -6.72 3.28
CA ASN A 41 6.64 -7.59 3.93
C ASN A 41 7.79 -7.95 2.98
N GLU A 42 7.48 -8.30 1.73
CA GLU A 42 8.50 -8.61 0.72
C GLU A 42 9.37 -7.40 0.41
N THR A 43 8.80 -6.19 0.40
CA THR A 43 9.58 -4.96 0.27
C THR A 43 10.53 -4.78 1.46
N LEU A 44 10.06 -4.97 2.69
CA LEU A 44 10.89 -4.86 3.90
C LEU A 44 12.00 -5.92 3.95
N ASP A 45 11.76 -7.12 3.42
CA ASP A 45 12.75 -8.20 3.35
C ASP A 45 13.84 -7.92 2.31
N ASN A 46 13.48 -7.30 1.19
CA ASN A 46 14.41 -7.02 0.09
C ASN A 46 15.17 -5.69 0.26
N PHE A 47 14.63 -4.74 1.01
CA PHE A 47 15.18 -3.40 1.16
C PHE A 47 15.41 -3.08 2.63
N GLN A 48 16.65 -2.73 3.00
CA GLN A 48 17.03 -2.36 4.37
C GLN A 48 16.67 -0.90 4.70
N ASN A 49 15.41 -0.51 4.47
CA ASN A 49 14.93 0.85 4.69
C ASN A 49 13.45 0.85 5.13
N LYS A 50 13.01 1.91 5.80
CA LYS A 50 11.62 2.06 6.24
C LYS A 50 10.70 2.42 5.07
N ILE A 51 9.42 2.10 5.18
CA ILE A 51 8.42 2.48 4.18
C ILE A 51 7.81 3.83 4.56
N PHE A 52 8.07 4.83 3.72
CA PHE A 52 7.53 6.18 3.86
C PHE A 52 6.08 6.28 3.38
N LEU A 53 5.76 5.68 2.22
CA LEU A 53 4.43 5.79 1.60
C LEU A 53 4.06 4.51 0.85
N ILE A 54 2.79 4.11 0.98
CA ILE A 54 2.14 3.16 0.09
C ILE A 54 0.97 3.85 -0.61
N VAL A 55 0.95 3.81 -1.94
CA VAL A 55 -0.08 4.45 -2.76
C VAL A 55 -0.57 3.52 -3.87
N GLY A 56 -1.89 3.48 -4.08
CA GLY A 56 -2.49 2.69 -5.15
C GLY A 56 -3.76 1.93 -4.73
N GLY A 57 -4.13 0.91 -5.50
CA GLY A 57 -5.23 0.01 -5.18
C GLY A 57 -4.77 -1.22 -4.39
N PHE A 58 -5.58 -1.65 -3.42
CA PHE A 58 -5.27 -2.77 -2.51
C PHE A 58 -6.18 -4.00 -2.67
N HIS A 59 -7.12 -3.99 -3.63
CA HIS A 59 -8.05 -5.08 -3.94
C HIS A 59 -8.80 -5.63 -2.72
N LEU A 60 -9.46 -4.75 -1.97
CA LEU A 60 -10.20 -5.13 -0.74
C LEU A 60 -11.72 -5.04 -0.90
N PHE A 61 -12.23 -4.57 -2.04
CA PHE A 61 -13.66 -4.34 -2.24
C PHE A 61 -14.51 -5.63 -2.24
N ASP A 62 -13.89 -6.79 -2.45
CA ASP A 62 -14.54 -8.10 -2.48
C ASP A 62 -14.33 -8.90 -1.18
N LYS A 63 -13.68 -8.30 -0.17
CA LYS A 63 -13.38 -8.91 1.12
C LYS A 63 -14.52 -8.68 2.11
N THR A 64 -14.65 -9.59 3.07
CA THR A 64 -15.56 -9.43 4.20
C THR A 64 -15.06 -8.33 5.15
N PRO A 65 -15.94 -7.70 5.96
CA PRO A 65 -15.53 -6.68 6.92
C PRO A 65 -14.42 -7.14 7.88
N ASP A 66 -14.49 -8.38 8.37
CA ASP A 66 -13.48 -8.96 9.27
C ASP A 66 -12.11 -9.10 8.57
N GLU A 67 -12.09 -9.52 7.30
CA GLU A 67 -10.87 -9.59 6.50
C GLU A 67 -10.26 -8.20 6.28
N ILE A 68 -11.09 -7.20 5.97
CA ILE A 68 -10.63 -5.82 5.80
C ILE A 68 -10.02 -5.30 7.10
N GLU A 69 -10.70 -5.48 8.23
CA GLU A 69 -10.21 -5.03 9.53
C GLU A 69 -8.87 -5.70 9.90
N ASN A 70 -8.74 -7.01 9.66
CA ASN A 70 -7.49 -7.74 9.87
C ASN A 70 -6.36 -7.18 9.01
N ILE A 71 -6.59 -6.97 7.71
CA ILE A 71 -5.59 -6.42 6.79
C ILE A 71 -5.17 -5.01 7.20
N VAL A 72 -6.12 -4.13 7.53
CA VAL A 72 -5.83 -2.76 8.00
C VAL A 72 -4.99 -2.80 9.28
N ASN A 73 -5.31 -3.69 10.21
CA ASN A 73 -4.57 -3.86 11.46
C ASN A 73 -3.16 -4.42 11.25
N GLU A 74 -2.98 -5.36 10.33
CA GLU A 74 -1.66 -5.88 9.96
C GLU A 74 -0.80 -4.80 9.32
N ILE A 75 -1.32 -4.09 8.32
CA ILE A 75 -0.63 -2.95 7.69
C ILE A 75 -0.27 -1.89 8.72
N TYR A 76 -1.16 -1.56 9.66
CA TYR A 76 -0.88 -0.59 10.71
C TYR A 76 0.27 -1.02 11.64
N LYS A 77 0.40 -2.32 11.93
CA LYS A 77 1.49 -2.87 12.78
C LYS A 77 2.86 -2.83 12.10
N LEU A 78 2.91 -2.73 10.77
CA LEU A 78 4.16 -2.62 10.01
C LEU A 78 4.78 -1.21 10.04
N ASP A 79 4.18 -0.30 10.83
CA ASP A 79 4.68 1.05 11.14
C ASP A 79 5.05 1.91 9.92
N ILE A 80 4.21 1.84 8.88
CA ILE A 80 4.34 2.69 7.69
C ILE A 80 4.00 4.15 8.03
N GLU A 81 4.76 5.09 7.47
CA GLU A 81 4.58 6.52 7.77
C GLU A 81 3.36 7.12 7.10
N ASN A 82 3.02 6.73 5.86
CA ASN A 82 1.87 7.26 5.14
C ASN A 82 1.18 6.21 4.26
N ILE A 83 -0.14 6.33 4.10
CA ILE A 83 -0.93 5.44 3.25
C ILE A 83 -1.95 6.19 2.40
N SER A 84 -2.09 5.80 1.14
CA SER A 84 -3.02 6.41 0.17
C SER A 84 -3.74 5.34 -0.67
N PRO A 85 -4.68 4.58 -0.06
CA PRO A 85 -5.51 3.62 -0.78
C PRO A 85 -6.43 4.30 -1.79
N SER A 86 -6.77 3.61 -2.88
CA SER A 86 -7.65 4.11 -3.94
C SER A 86 -8.28 2.99 -4.78
N HIS A 87 -9.14 3.35 -5.72
CA HIS A 87 -9.66 2.46 -6.77
C HIS A 87 -10.26 1.15 -6.22
N CYS A 88 -9.61 0.00 -6.47
CA CYS A 88 -10.08 -1.32 -6.08
C CYS A 88 -9.97 -1.60 -4.57
N THR A 89 -9.50 -0.65 -3.75
CA THR A 89 -9.56 -0.81 -2.29
C THR A 89 -11.00 -0.81 -1.78
N GLY A 90 -11.90 -0.02 -2.38
CA GLY A 90 -13.30 0.06 -1.95
C GLY A 90 -13.54 0.98 -0.76
N ASP A 91 -14.75 1.57 -0.68
CA ASP A 91 -15.06 2.67 0.24
C ASP A 91 -15.00 2.26 1.72
N GLU A 92 -15.45 1.05 2.05
CA GLU A 92 -15.42 0.53 3.43
C GLU A 92 -13.98 0.40 3.95
N ALA A 93 -13.09 -0.19 3.15
CA ALA A 93 -11.68 -0.32 3.50
C ALA A 93 -10.98 1.06 3.54
N ILE A 94 -11.27 1.95 2.59
CA ILE A 94 -10.73 3.33 2.59
C ILE A 94 -11.11 4.05 3.89
N LYS A 95 -12.35 3.93 4.34
CA LYS A 95 -12.82 4.52 5.59
C LYS A 95 -12.04 3.97 6.80
N LEU A 96 -11.85 2.65 6.88
CA LEU A 96 -11.08 2.04 7.96
C LEU A 96 -9.61 2.48 7.95
N PHE A 97 -8.97 2.57 6.77
CA PHE A 97 -7.63 3.13 6.66
C PHE A 97 -7.58 4.59 7.11
N GLN A 98 -8.55 5.41 6.72
CA GLN A 98 -8.64 6.81 7.14
C GLN A 98 -8.76 6.94 8.67
N GLU A 99 -9.65 6.16 9.30
CA GLU A 99 -9.85 6.18 10.76
C GLU A 99 -8.63 5.69 11.52
N LYS A 100 -7.95 4.65 11.01
CA LYS A 100 -6.78 4.05 11.65
C LYS A 100 -5.52 4.91 11.50
N PHE A 101 -5.25 5.42 10.30
CA PHE A 101 -4.01 6.15 10.00
C PHE A 101 -4.09 7.64 10.32
N LYS A 102 -5.29 8.25 10.37
CA LYS A 102 -5.51 9.67 10.73
C LYS A 102 -4.63 10.61 9.91
N GLU A 103 -3.71 11.35 10.53
CA GLU A 103 -2.80 12.27 9.86
C GLU A 103 -1.84 11.57 8.87
N ARG A 104 -1.63 10.26 9.02
CA ARG A 104 -0.85 9.43 8.09
C ARG A 104 -1.64 8.99 6.85
N TYR A 105 -2.96 9.20 6.84
CA TYR A 105 -3.78 8.91 5.68
C TYR A 105 -3.75 10.08 4.69
N ILE A 106 -3.36 9.78 3.46
CA ILE A 106 -3.37 10.74 2.35
C ILE A 106 -4.56 10.41 1.44
N LYS A 107 -5.53 11.31 1.38
CA LYS A 107 -6.65 11.18 0.43
C LYS A 107 -6.14 11.15 -1.01
N SER A 108 -6.44 10.06 -1.71
CA SER A 108 -6.14 9.87 -3.14
C SER A 108 -7.24 10.45 -4.05
N GLY A 109 -6.95 10.56 -5.34
CA GLY A 109 -7.91 11.04 -6.35
C GLY A 109 -7.23 11.46 -7.66
N VAL A 110 -8.03 11.59 -8.73
CA VAL A 110 -7.54 12.05 -10.04
C VAL A 110 -6.91 13.45 -9.91
N GLY A 111 -5.73 13.64 -10.50
CA GLY A 111 -4.99 14.90 -10.44
C GLY A 111 -4.34 15.19 -9.09
N LYS A 112 -4.40 14.26 -8.12
CA LYS A 112 -3.70 14.42 -6.85
C LYS A 112 -2.19 14.38 -7.07
N ILE A 113 -1.50 15.41 -6.58
CA ILE A 113 -0.06 15.45 -6.47
C ILE A 113 0.30 15.18 -5.00
N ILE A 114 1.23 14.25 -4.77
CA ILE A 114 1.78 13.92 -3.45
C ILE A 114 3.25 14.32 -3.48
N TYR A 115 3.67 15.16 -2.53
CA TYR A 115 5.06 15.57 -2.38
C TYR A 115 5.69 14.77 -1.24
N PHE A 116 6.85 14.22 -1.50
CA PHE A 116 7.68 13.50 -0.54
C PHE A 116 9.14 13.82 -0.83
#